data_AF-A0A4Y8CZQ0-F1
#
_entry.id   AF-A0A4Y8CZQ0-F1
#
_cell.length_a   1.000
_cell.length_b   1.000
_cell.length_c   1.000
_cell.angle_alpha   90.00
_cell.angle_beta   90.00
_cell.angle_gamma   90.00
#
_symmetry.space_group_name_H-M   'P 1'
#
loop_
_entity.id
_entity.type
_entity.pdbx_description
1 polymer ?
#
loop_
_entity_poly.entity_id
_entity_poly.type
_entity_poly.pdbx_seq_one_letter_code
_entity_poly.pdbx_strand_id
1 'polypeptide(L)'
;MRVNRKIYEETLPMLYYNRTFSFHKDIEAIVPFFSDLNPGTRPLVQEISLFKQGFIFSLESNRCDWNNLCKFLKDHMQLKGLKLIVEGGQPRDETETKQYTSSEFKTLTTHSNEHLVWVSQLLEIKGIQKLDITSEMQSMPSSNHSSSMALFVAFSASIMNGFAEYLRRELIGV
;
A
#
# COMPACT_ATOMS: atom_id res chain seq x y z
N MET A 1 -31.42 -8.40 24.70
CA MET A 1 -31.23 -7.30 23.72
C MET A 1 -31.28 -7.78 22.26
N ARG A 2 -32.36 -8.44 21.80
CA ARG A 2 -32.45 -8.99 20.42
C ARG A 2 -32.66 -7.91 19.35
N VAL A 3 -33.40 -6.86 19.67
CA VAL A 3 -33.73 -5.75 18.75
C VAL A 3 -32.47 -4.95 18.38
N ASN A 4 -31.59 -4.68 19.35
CA ASN A 4 -30.36 -3.91 19.11
C ASN A 4 -29.40 -4.66 18.16
N ARG A 5 -29.31 -5.99 18.30
CA ARG A 5 -28.55 -6.85 17.38
C ARG A 5 -29.11 -6.85 15.96
N LYS A 6 -30.45 -6.88 15.81
CA LYS A 6 -31.09 -6.83 14.50
C LYS A 6 -30.85 -5.49 13.78
N ILE A 7 -30.97 -4.37 14.49
CA ILE A 7 -30.66 -3.04 13.95
C ILE A 7 -29.18 -2.95 13.55
N TYR A 8 -28.28 -3.47 14.39
CA TYR A 8 -26.86 -3.53 14.05
C TYR A 8 -26.63 -4.32 12.74
N GLU A 9 -27.15 -5.55 12.64
CA GLU A 9 -27.01 -6.39 11.44
C GLU A 9 -27.60 -5.74 10.18
N GLU A 10 -28.74 -5.04 10.29
CA GLU A 10 -29.38 -4.32 9.18
C GLU A 10 -28.58 -3.07 8.73
N THR A 11 -27.85 -2.43 9.65
CA THR A 11 -27.08 -1.20 9.37
C THR A 11 -25.64 -1.47 8.94
N LEU A 12 -25.09 -2.65 9.24
CA LEU A 12 -23.73 -3.04 8.86
C LEU A 12 -23.40 -2.79 7.37
N PRO A 13 -24.25 -3.20 6.39
CA PRO A 13 -23.95 -2.92 4.99
C PRO A 13 -23.85 -1.42 4.71
N MET A 14 -24.69 -0.58 5.32
CA MET A 14 -24.64 0.88 5.10
C MET A 14 -23.32 1.51 5.57
N LEU A 15 -22.71 0.94 6.60
CA LEU A 15 -21.47 1.43 7.20
C LEU A 15 -20.21 0.93 6.49
N TYR A 16 -20.17 -0.36 6.12
CA TYR A 16 -18.94 -0.99 5.62
C TYR A 16 -18.95 -1.30 4.13
N TYR A 17 -20.13 -1.53 3.52
CA TYR A 17 -20.22 -1.88 2.10
C TYR A 17 -19.99 -0.64 1.22
N ASN A 18 -19.30 -0.83 0.10
CA ASN A 18 -19.01 0.22 -0.89
C ASN A 18 -18.31 1.47 -0.29
N ARG A 19 -17.47 1.27 0.72
CA ARG A 19 -16.60 2.29 1.31
C ARG A 19 -15.13 1.91 1.10
N THR A 20 -14.29 2.91 0.86
CA THR A 20 -12.84 2.78 0.95
C THR A 20 -12.39 3.27 2.32
N PHE A 21 -11.87 2.39 3.17
CA PHE A 21 -11.31 2.77 4.46
C PHE A 21 -9.88 3.29 4.29
N SER A 22 -9.55 4.43 4.88
CA SER A 22 -8.23 5.04 4.81
C SER A 22 -7.77 5.49 6.19
N PHE A 23 -6.55 5.14 6.55
CA PHE A 23 -5.87 5.54 7.78
C PHE A 23 -4.65 6.42 7.48
N HIS A 24 -4.40 6.67 6.20
CA HIS A 24 -3.25 7.45 5.74
C HIS A 24 -1.95 6.97 6.43
N LYS A 25 -1.24 7.83 7.14
CA LYS A 25 0.05 7.53 7.79
C LYS A 25 -0.06 6.58 8.98
N ASP A 26 -1.24 6.43 9.58
CA ASP A 26 -1.48 5.67 10.82
C ASP A 26 -1.72 4.18 10.49
N ILE A 27 -0.73 3.54 9.87
CA ILE A 27 -0.81 2.14 9.41
C ILE A 27 -1.02 1.15 10.57
N GLU A 28 -0.47 1.46 11.73
CA GLU A 28 -0.57 0.68 12.96
C GLU A 28 -2.00 0.60 13.50
N ALA A 29 -2.86 1.57 13.15
CA ALA A 29 -4.26 1.60 13.58
C ALA A 29 -5.16 0.65 12.76
N ILE A 30 -4.70 0.22 11.59
CA ILE A 30 -5.50 -0.59 10.66
C ILE A 30 -5.84 -1.96 11.26
N VAL A 31 -4.84 -2.66 11.80
CA VAL A 31 -5.02 -4.01 12.34
C VAL A 31 -5.92 -4.00 13.58
N PRO A 32 -5.72 -3.14 14.59
CA PRO A 32 -6.65 -3.01 15.72
C PRO A 32 -8.08 -2.70 15.27
N PHE A 33 -8.26 -1.73 14.37
CA PHE A 33 -9.59 -1.33 13.89
C PHE A 33 -10.37 -2.51 13.28
N PHE A 34 -9.74 -3.27 12.39
CA PHE A 34 -10.41 -4.41 11.76
C PHE A 34 -10.49 -5.64 12.67
N SER A 35 -9.60 -5.75 13.66
CA SER A 35 -9.67 -6.81 14.66
C SER A 35 -10.88 -6.66 15.57
N ASP A 36 -11.26 -5.41 15.90
CA ASP A 36 -12.47 -5.10 16.68
C ASP A 36 -13.77 -5.41 15.93
N LEU A 37 -13.73 -5.54 14.60
CA LEU A 37 -14.88 -5.99 13.83
C LEU A 37 -15.14 -7.49 14.06
N ASN A 38 -16.42 -7.83 14.22
CA ASN A 38 -16.86 -9.21 14.23
C ASN A 38 -16.40 -9.94 12.95
N PRO A 39 -16.00 -11.21 13.03
CA PRO A 39 -15.58 -11.98 11.85
C PRO A 39 -16.62 -12.01 10.72
N GLY A 40 -17.91 -11.97 11.04
CA GLY A 40 -18.99 -11.90 10.05
C GLY A 40 -19.14 -10.54 9.36
N THR A 41 -18.64 -9.46 9.97
CA THR A 41 -18.68 -8.09 9.43
C THR A 41 -17.50 -7.80 8.52
N ARG A 42 -16.32 -8.38 8.80
CA ARG A 42 -15.07 -8.12 8.04
C ARG A 42 -15.22 -8.29 6.52
N PRO A 43 -15.93 -9.30 5.98
CA PRO A 43 -16.12 -9.43 4.52
C PRO A 43 -16.89 -8.29 3.85
N LEU A 44 -17.61 -7.46 4.63
CA LEU A 44 -18.28 -6.26 4.09
C LEU A 44 -17.28 -5.16 3.72
N VAL A 45 -16.09 -5.18 4.33
CA VAL A 45 -14.99 -4.28 3.99
C VAL A 45 -14.31 -4.80 2.72
N GLN A 46 -14.65 -4.19 1.59
CA GLN A 46 -14.16 -4.62 0.28
C GLN A 46 -13.03 -3.74 -0.26
N GLU A 47 -12.91 -2.50 0.19
CA GLU A 47 -11.87 -1.58 -0.29
C GLU A 47 -11.11 -0.91 0.85
N ILE A 48 -9.78 -0.85 0.71
CA ILE A 48 -8.89 -0.15 1.64
C ILE A 48 -7.91 0.75 0.88
N SER A 49 -7.49 1.84 1.52
CA SER A 49 -6.42 2.73 1.08
C SER A 49 -5.24 2.61 2.04
N LEU A 50 -4.07 2.27 1.49
CA LEU A 50 -2.82 2.15 2.21
C LEU A 50 -1.86 3.26 1.79
N PHE A 51 -1.08 3.78 2.74
CA PHE A 51 -0.06 4.79 2.50
C PHE A 51 1.31 4.21 2.81
N LYS A 52 2.21 4.21 1.82
CA LYS A 52 3.62 3.83 2.02
C LYS A 52 4.48 5.08 2.06
N GLN A 53 5.00 5.38 3.25
CA GLN A 53 6.03 6.40 3.43
C GLN A 53 7.33 6.00 2.72
N GLY A 54 8.01 7.00 2.14
CA GLY A 54 9.25 6.84 1.39
C GLY A 54 10.36 6.29 2.27
N PHE A 55 11.17 5.37 1.73
CA PHE A 55 12.13 4.61 2.55
C PHE A 55 13.28 5.47 3.13
N ILE A 56 13.52 6.66 2.61
CA ILE A 56 14.48 7.61 3.18
C ILE A 56 13.97 8.19 4.52
N PHE A 57 12.65 8.28 4.68
CA PHE A 57 11.99 8.83 5.86
C PHE A 57 11.37 7.74 6.74
N SER A 58 11.51 6.47 6.34
CA SER A 58 10.83 5.33 6.98
C SER A 58 11.67 4.77 8.13
N LEU A 59 11.08 4.74 9.32
CA LEU A 59 11.63 4.07 10.50
C LEU A 59 11.50 2.54 10.38
N GLU A 60 12.29 1.80 11.17
CA GLU A 60 12.19 0.32 11.21
C GLU A 60 10.81 -0.18 11.66
N SER A 61 10.12 0.54 12.56
CA SER A 61 8.76 0.21 13.00
C SER A 61 7.79 0.07 11.83
N ASN A 62 7.87 1.00 10.88
CA ASN A 62 7.05 1.02 9.66
C ASN A 62 7.21 -0.28 8.86
N ARG A 63 8.42 -0.90 8.84
CA ARG A 63 8.61 -2.19 8.17
C ARG A 63 7.87 -3.33 8.87
N CYS A 64 7.91 -3.38 10.20
CA CYS A 64 7.20 -4.38 10.98
C CYS A 64 5.69 -4.22 10.85
N ASP A 65 5.20 -2.97 10.88
CA ASP A 65 3.77 -2.67 10.75
C ASP A 65 3.23 -3.08 9.38
N TRP A 66 3.97 -2.82 8.30
CA TRP A 66 3.61 -3.30 6.96
C TRP A 66 3.55 -4.82 6.86
N ASN A 67 4.52 -5.52 7.43
CA ASN A 67 4.52 -6.98 7.44
C ASN A 67 3.30 -7.54 8.18
N ASN A 68 3.02 -7.01 9.37
CA ASN A 68 1.89 -7.43 10.20
C ASN A 68 0.56 -7.11 9.51
N LEU A 69 0.46 -5.93 8.89
CA LEU A 69 -0.71 -5.54 8.10
C LEU A 69 -0.93 -6.50 6.93
N CYS A 70 0.08 -6.73 6.09
CA CYS A 70 -0.06 -7.58 4.91
C CYS A 70 -0.46 -9.01 5.29
N LYS A 71 0.10 -9.57 6.36
CA LYS A 71 -0.31 -10.86 6.93
C LYS A 71 -1.77 -10.84 7.39
N PHE A 72 -2.17 -9.82 8.14
CA PHE A 72 -3.55 -9.68 8.61
C PHE A 72 -4.54 -9.57 7.45
N LEU A 73 -4.23 -8.76 6.43
CA LEU A 73 -5.09 -8.59 5.25
C LEU A 73 -5.22 -9.90 4.46
N LYS A 74 -4.12 -10.64 4.31
CA LYS A 74 -4.10 -11.96 3.66
C LYS A 74 -4.94 -12.99 4.40
N ASP A 75 -4.82 -13.06 5.72
CA ASP A 75 -5.38 -14.14 6.53
C ASP A 75 -6.83 -13.87 6.99
N HIS A 76 -7.22 -12.59 7.10
CA HIS A 76 -8.48 -12.21 7.75
C HIS A 76 -9.41 -11.34 6.91
N MET A 77 -8.97 -10.85 5.74
CA MET A 77 -9.75 -9.94 4.90
C MET A 77 -9.98 -10.51 3.50
N GLN A 78 -11.06 -10.06 2.84
CA GLN A 78 -11.41 -10.44 1.48
C GLN A 78 -11.54 -9.18 0.61
N LEU A 79 -10.42 -8.48 0.48
CA LEU A 79 -10.36 -7.21 -0.24
C LEU A 79 -10.56 -7.43 -1.74
N LYS A 80 -11.37 -6.58 -2.35
CA LYS A 80 -11.56 -6.49 -3.81
C LYS A 80 -10.90 -5.24 -4.39
N GLY A 81 -10.78 -4.18 -3.60
CA GLY A 81 -10.17 -2.93 -4.00
C GLY A 81 -9.01 -2.54 -3.09
N LEU A 82 -7.90 -2.13 -3.70
CA LEU A 82 -6.76 -1.56 -3.01
C LEU A 82 -6.44 -0.20 -3.63
N LYS A 83 -6.38 0.84 -2.82
CA LYS A 83 -5.73 2.10 -3.17
C LYS A 83 -4.38 2.15 -2.49
N LEU A 84 -3.32 2.39 -3.24
CA LEU A 84 -1.96 2.48 -2.72
C LEU A 84 -1.42 3.87 -3.02
N ILE A 85 -1.21 4.64 -1.97
CA ILE A 85 -0.56 5.94 -2.02
C ILE A 85 0.91 5.71 -1.66
N VAL A 86 1.83 6.03 -2.56
CA VAL A 86 3.27 5.90 -2.29
C VAL A 86 3.90 7.27 -2.23
N GLU A 87 4.56 7.55 -1.12
CA GLU A 87 5.31 8.79 -0.95
C GLU A 87 6.61 8.71 -1.75
N GLY A 88 6.77 9.67 -2.64
CA GLY A 88 7.98 9.86 -3.46
C GLY A 88 8.68 11.17 -3.12
N GLY A 89 9.93 11.29 -3.55
CA GLY A 89 10.71 12.51 -3.43
C GLY A 89 11.11 13.05 -4.79
N GLN A 90 10.85 14.34 -5.01
CA GLN A 90 11.34 15.06 -6.18
C GLN A 90 12.47 16.02 -5.75
N PRO A 91 13.70 15.84 -6.24
CA PRO A 91 14.77 16.81 -5.99
C PRO A 91 14.44 18.14 -6.65
N ARG A 92 14.86 19.25 -6.03
CA ARG A 92 14.67 20.60 -6.60
C ARG A 92 15.40 20.82 -7.93
N ASP A 93 16.46 20.05 -8.19
CA ASP A 93 17.19 20.12 -9.44
C ASP A 93 16.61 19.09 -10.42
N GLU A 94 15.99 19.58 -11.51
CA GLU A 94 15.31 18.80 -12.54
C GLU A 94 16.30 18.06 -13.47
N THR A 95 17.17 17.24 -12.90
CA THR A 95 18.04 16.38 -13.72
C THR A 95 17.24 15.17 -14.20
N GLU A 96 17.42 14.77 -15.47
CA GLU A 96 16.82 13.56 -16.04
C GLU A 96 17.03 12.37 -15.10
N THR A 97 15.95 11.97 -14.44
CA THR A 97 15.97 10.91 -13.44
C THR A 97 15.75 9.58 -14.15
N LYS A 98 16.66 8.63 -13.93
CA LYS A 98 16.50 7.26 -14.43
C LYS A 98 15.18 6.70 -13.90
N GLN A 99 14.33 6.22 -14.80
CA GLN A 99 13.11 5.49 -14.45
C GLN A 99 13.33 3.98 -14.59
N TYR A 100 12.70 3.22 -13.70
CA TYR A 100 12.65 1.77 -13.74
C TYR A 100 11.41 1.32 -14.51
N THR A 101 11.63 0.33 -15.37
CA THR A 101 10.59 -0.40 -16.08
C THR A 101 9.95 -1.47 -15.18
N SER A 102 8.78 -1.98 -15.58
CA SER A 102 8.10 -3.08 -14.88
C SER A 102 8.97 -4.34 -14.72
N SER A 103 9.76 -4.68 -15.75
CA SER A 103 10.69 -5.82 -15.73
C SER A 103 11.85 -5.61 -14.75
N GLU A 104 12.39 -4.39 -14.66
CA GLU A 104 13.41 -4.05 -13.67
C GLU A 104 12.84 -4.13 -12.25
N PHE A 105 11.60 -3.67 -12.02
CA PHE A 105 10.93 -3.81 -10.74
C PHE A 105 10.77 -5.27 -10.33
N LYS A 106 10.35 -6.13 -11.25
CA LYS A 106 10.27 -7.57 -10.98
C LYS A 106 11.62 -8.15 -10.56
N THR A 107 12.70 -7.69 -11.17
CA THR A 107 14.06 -8.10 -10.82
C THR A 107 14.43 -7.60 -9.42
N LEU A 108 14.16 -6.32 -9.12
CA LEU A 108 14.48 -5.70 -7.84
C LEU A 108 13.71 -6.32 -6.67
N THR A 109 12.44 -6.70 -6.87
CA THR A 109 11.64 -7.37 -5.86
C THR A 109 12.07 -8.83 -5.67
N THR A 110 12.39 -9.54 -6.75
CA THR A 110 12.86 -10.93 -6.68
C THR A 110 14.19 -11.07 -5.94
N HIS A 111 15.12 -10.13 -6.16
CA HIS A 111 16.41 -10.11 -5.46
C HIS A 111 16.33 -9.54 -4.04
N SER A 112 15.12 -9.36 -3.49
CA SER A 112 14.88 -8.94 -2.12
C SER A 112 15.63 -7.65 -1.74
N ASN A 113 15.50 -6.62 -2.58
CA ASN A 113 15.96 -5.30 -2.19
C ASN A 113 15.28 -4.90 -0.86
N GLU A 114 16.10 -4.55 0.14
CA GLU A 114 15.65 -4.24 1.50
C GLU A 114 14.52 -3.18 1.53
N HIS A 115 14.57 -2.21 0.61
CA HIS A 115 13.59 -1.13 0.51
C HIS A 115 12.26 -1.54 -0.15
N LEU A 116 12.22 -2.69 -0.83
CA LEU A 116 11.05 -3.19 -1.57
C LEU A 116 10.43 -4.46 -0.96
N VAL A 117 10.90 -4.90 0.22
CA VAL A 117 10.34 -6.10 0.90
C VAL A 117 8.83 -5.99 1.12
N TRP A 118 8.32 -4.79 1.42
CA TRP A 118 6.89 -4.52 1.58
C TRP A 118 6.08 -4.80 0.31
N VAL A 119 6.70 -4.66 -0.87
CA VAL A 119 6.05 -4.96 -2.15
C VAL A 119 5.78 -6.45 -2.24
N SER A 120 6.76 -7.30 -1.91
CA SER A 120 6.59 -8.75 -1.89
C SER A 120 5.51 -9.17 -0.90
N GLN A 121 5.46 -8.54 0.29
CA GLN A 121 4.41 -8.77 1.28
C GLN A 121 3.02 -8.37 0.76
N LEU A 122 2.93 -7.25 0.04
CA LEU A 122 1.68 -6.80 -0.57
C LEU A 122 1.17 -7.77 -1.64
N LEU A 123 2.07 -8.34 -2.45
CA LEU A 123 1.75 -9.33 -3.49
C LEU A 123 1.18 -10.65 -2.95
N GLU A 124 1.34 -10.91 -1.65
CA GLU A 124 0.72 -12.08 -1.00
C GLU A 124 -0.80 -11.92 -0.83
N ILE A 125 -1.32 -10.69 -0.86
CA ILE A 125 -2.76 -10.42 -0.75
C ILE A 125 -3.43 -10.85 -2.06
N LYS A 126 -4.43 -11.73 -1.96
CA LYS A 126 -5.16 -12.28 -3.11
C LYS A 126 -6.58 -11.71 -3.19
N GLY A 127 -7.18 -11.80 -4.38
CA GLY A 127 -8.58 -11.39 -4.60
C GLY A 127 -8.77 -9.92 -4.98
N ILE A 128 -7.69 -9.15 -5.12
CA ILE A 128 -7.75 -7.76 -5.59
C ILE A 128 -8.20 -7.73 -7.04
N GLN A 129 -9.28 -7.01 -7.31
CA GLN A 129 -9.88 -6.80 -8.64
C GLN A 129 -9.68 -5.38 -9.14
N LYS A 130 -9.49 -4.43 -8.22
CA LYS A 130 -9.33 -3.01 -8.48
C LYS A 130 -8.11 -2.48 -7.74
N LEU A 131 -7.17 -1.90 -8.47
CA LEU A 131 -5.95 -1.32 -7.93
C LEU A 131 -5.81 0.11 -8.43
N ASP A 132 -5.84 1.05 -7.50
CA ASP A 132 -5.56 2.45 -7.75
C ASP A 132 -4.22 2.80 -7.10
N ILE A 133 -3.31 3.40 -7.86
CA ILE A 133 -1.98 3.76 -7.36
C ILE A 133 -1.84 5.24 -7.60
N THR A 134 -1.49 5.96 -6.54
CA THR A 134 -1.21 7.40 -6.59
C THR A 134 0.13 7.68 -5.91
N SER A 135 0.73 8.80 -6.27
CA SER A 135 1.98 9.25 -5.67
C SER A 135 1.75 10.54 -4.87
N GLU A 136 2.39 10.63 -3.71
CA GLU A 136 2.46 11.86 -2.92
C GLU A 136 3.91 12.35 -2.94
N MET A 137 4.20 13.33 -3.80
CA MET A 137 5.56 13.82 -4.02
C MET A 137 5.92 14.90 -3.00
N GLN A 138 7.03 14.71 -2.29
CA GLN A 138 7.62 15.72 -1.42
C GLN A 138 8.82 16.39 -2.10
N SER A 139 8.93 17.71 -1.95
CA SER A 139 10.11 18.45 -2.39
C SER A 139 11.31 18.08 -1.53
N MET A 140 12.38 17.60 -2.16
CA MET A 140 13.62 17.25 -1.48
C MET A 140 14.72 18.28 -1.78
N PRO A 141 15.67 18.48 -0.84
CA PRO A 141 16.87 19.24 -1.13
C PRO A 141 17.63 18.60 -2.32
N SER A 142 18.47 19.41 -2.97
CA SER A 142 19.30 18.98 -4.10
C SER A 142 20.07 17.70 -3.78
N SER A 143 20.24 16.85 -4.79
CA SER A 143 20.64 15.45 -4.62
C SER A 143 21.95 15.33 -3.84
N ASN A 144 21.87 14.92 -2.58
CA ASN A 144 23.03 14.39 -1.87
C ASN A 144 23.44 13.07 -2.53
N HIS A 145 24.74 12.89 -2.78
CA HIS A 145 25.33 11.81 -3.61
C HIS A 145 25.24 10.38 -3.05
N SER A 146 24.28 10.06 -2.16
CA SER A 146 24.17 8.70 -1.62
C SER A 146 23.46 7.75 -2.61
N SER A 147 23.89 6.50 -2.64
CA SER A 147 23.28 5.46 -3.48
C SER A 147 21.80 5.24 -3.15
N SER A 148 21.42 5.28 -1.88
CA SER A 148 20.02 5.17 -1.43
C SER A 148 19.16 6.35 -1.91
N MET A 149 19.71 7.57 -1.95
CA MET A 149 19.02 8.74 -2.49
C MET A 149 18.78 8.60 -4.00
N ALA A 150 19.81 8.17 -4.75
CA ALA A 150 19.67 7.91 -6.18
C ALA A 150 18.61 6.84 -6.48
N LEU A 151 18.58 5.76 -5.71
CA LEU A 151 17.55 4.72 -5.80
C LEU A 151 16.16 5.27 -5.49
N PHE A 152 16.02 6.12 -4.47
CA PHE A 152 14.72 6.68 -4.08
C PHE A 152 14.17 7.64 -5.12
N VAL A 153 15.03 8.48 -5.70
CA VAL A 153 14.65 9.42 -6.75
C VAL A 153 14.25 8.66 -8.02
N ALA A 154 15.03 7.64 -8.41
CA ALA A 154 14.68 6.75 -9.52
C ALA A 154 13.37 5.99 -9.28
N PHE A 155 13.18 5.46 -8.07
CA PHE A 155 11.92 4.82 -7.65
C PHE A 155 10.75 5.80 -7.74
N SER A 156 10.90 7.01 -7.19
CA SER A 156 9.87 8.05 -7.14
C SER A 156 9.40 8.46 -8.53
N ALA A 157 10.34 8.66 -9.46
CA ALA A 157 10.02 8.95 -10.86
C ALA A 157 9.29 7.79 -11.57
N SER A 158 9.34 6.59 -11.02
CA SER A 158 8.78 5.37 -11.62
C SER A 158 7.46 4.92 -10.99
N ILE A 159 6.98 5.58 -9.93
CA ILE A 159 5.80 5.16 -9.16
C ILE A 159 4.57 5.02 -10.07
N MET A 160 4.32 6.01 -10.94
CA MET A 160 3.13 6.05 -11.81
C MET A 160 3.24 5.25 -13.10
N ASN A 161 4.47 4.91 -13.49
CA ASN A 161 4.76 4.20 -14.72
C ASN A 161 5.13 2.75 -14.38
N GLY A 162 6.42 2.41 -14.39
CA GLY A 162 6.89 1.03 -14.26
C GLY A 162 6.45 0.32 -12.98
N PHE A 163 6.36 1.03 -11.84
CA PHE A 163 5.93 0.42 -10.59
C PHE A 163 4.42 0.10 -10.60
N ALA A 164 3.61 1.06 -11.07
CA ALA A 164 2.17 0.86 -11.16
C ALA A 164 1.80 -0.24 -12.17
N GLU A 165 2.49 -0.30 -13.30
CA GLU A 165 2.35 -1.37 -14.29
C GLU A 165 2.73 -2.73 -13.70
N TYR A 166 3.88 -2.80 -13.00
CA TYR A 166 4.32 -4.02 -12.32
C TYR A 166 3.28 -4.55 -11.32
N LEU A 167 2.76 -3.69 -10.44
CA LEU A 167 1.77 -4.11 -9.46
C LEU A 167 0.43 -4.52 -10.09
N ARG A 168 -0.05 -3.82 -11.13
CA ARG A 168 -1.28 -4.20 -11.83
C ARG A 168 -1.14 -5.59 -12.46
N ARG A 169 0.01 -5.88 -13.06
CA ARG A 169 0.29 -7.18 -13.67
C ARG A 169 0.34 -8.32 -12.65
N GLU A 170 0.94 -8.09 -11.49
CA GLU A 170 1.11 -9.16 -10.48
C GLU A 170 -0.12 -9.33 -9.55
N LEU A 171 -0.89 -8.26 -9.27
CA LEU A 171 -2.07 -8.33 -8.39
C LEU A 171 -3.38 -8.62 -9.12
N ILE A 172 -3.57 -8.04 -10.32
CA ILE A 172 -4.82 -8.15 -11.09
C ILE A 172 -4.65 -9.06 -12.31
N GLY A 173 -3.43 -9.19 -12.85
CA GLY A 173 -3.16 -9.98 -14.05
C GLY A 173 -3.44 -9.22 -15.35
N VAL A 174 -3.41 -7.89 -15.31
CA VAL A 174 -3.62 -6.98 -16.47
C VAL A 174 -2.34 -6.25 -16.82
#